data_AF-A0A4R1RQ93-F1
#
_entry.id   AF-A0A4R1RQ93-F1
#
_cell.length_a   1.000
_cell.length_b   1.000
_cell.length_c   1.000
_cell.angle_alpha   90.00
_cell.angle_beta   90.00
_cell.angle_gamma   90.00
#
_symmetry.space_group_name_H-M   'P 1'
#
loop_
_entity.id
_entity.type
_entity.pdbx_description
1 polymer ?
#
loop_
_entity_poly.entity_id
_entity_poly.type
_entity_poly.pdbx_seq_one_letter_code
_entity_poly.pdbx_strand_id
1 'polypeptide(L)' 'MSPRPTALLDTTVFCGALVKPDGWNMRLLKLGATPLYQPVISQAVIAEFIHKACSDGIGKRAARRIYMPEEIALFLKAL' A
#
# COMPACT_ATOMS: atom_id res chain seq x y z
N MET A 1 -20.16 -1.49 -22.29
CA MET A 1 -19.54 -0.66 -21.24
C MET A 1 -18.09 -0.43 -21.64
N SER A 2 -17.62 0.81 -21.62
CA SER A 2 -16.18 1.08 -21.81
C SER A 2 -15.38 0.43 -20.68
N PRO A 3 -14.16 -0.08 -20.93
CA PRO A 3 -13.35 -0.69 -19.89
C PRO A 3 -13.07 0.32 -18.78
N ARG A 4 -13.14 -0.15 -17.54
CA ARG A 4 -12.81 0.67 -16.37
C ARG A 4 -11.34 1.08 -16.44
N PRO A 5 -10.99 2.33 -16.09
CA PRO A 5 -9.60 2.74 -15.99
C PRO A 5 -8.82 1.83 -15.04
N THR A 6 -7.59 1.50 -15.40
CA THR A 6 -6.68 0.75 -14.53
C THR A 6 -6.12 1.66 -13.44
N ALA A 7 -6.22 1.22 -12.19
CA ALA A 7 -5.52 1.83 -11.07
C ALA A 7 -4.31 0.98 -10.71
N LEU A 8 -3.13 1.35 -11.22
CA LEU A 8 -1.87 0.75 -10.82
C LEU A 8 -1.46 1.35 -9.48
N LEU A 9 -1.43 0.54 -8.43
CA LEU A 9 -1.05 0.97 -7.09
C LEU A 9 0.46 0.88 -6.94
N ASP A 10 1.09 2.00 -6.58
CA ASP A 10 2.53 2.10 -6.38
C ASP A 10 2.94 1.77 -4.94
N THR A 11 4.20 1.37 -4.74
CA THR A 11 4.79 1.07 -3.44
C THR A 11 4.61 2.23 -2.44
N THR A 12 4.68 3.48 -2.90
CA THR A 12 4.49 4.66 -2.04
C THR A 12 3.09 4.75 -1.42
N VAL A 13 2.06 4.28 -2.14
CA VAL A 13 0.68 4.26 -1.66
C VAL A 13 0.54 3.22 -0.55
N PHE A 14 1.08 2.02 -0.72
CA PHE A 14 1.10 1.00 0.33
C PHE A 14 1.85 1.47 1.57
N CYS A 15 3.06 2.01 1.40
CA CYS A 15 3.85 2.54 2.52
C CYS A 15 3.12 3.65 3.27
N GLY A 16 2.53 4.60 2.55
CA GLY A 16 1.81 5.70 3.15
C GLY A 16 0.53 5.28 3.87
N ALA A 17 -0.18 4.28 3.33
CA ALA A 17 -1.39 3.75 3.94
C ALA A 17 -1.09 2.96 5.23
N LEU A 18 0.02 2.22 5.26
CA LEU A 18 0.48 1.51 6.46
C LEU A 18 0.90 2.49 7.57
N VAL A 19 1.60 3.58 7.22
CA VAL A 19 2.03 4.59 8.21
C VAL A 19 0.86 5.42 8.74
N LYS A 20 -0.10 5.76 7.88
CA LYS A 20 -1.23 6.63 8.23
C LYS A 20 -2.56 6.03 7.70
N PRO A 21 -3.20 5.13 8.46
CA PRO A 21 -4.43 4.44 8.04
C PRO A 21 -5.64 5.35 7.82
N ASP A 22 -5.65 6.56 8.38
CA ASP A 22 -6.68 7.58 8.19
C ASP A 22 -6.32 8.60 7.08
N GLY A 23 -5.16 8.43 6.45
CA GLY A 23 -4.57 9.37 5.49
C GLY A 23 -5.02 9.18 4.03
N TRP A 24 -4.51 10.07 3.17
CA TRP A 24 -4.83 10.07 1.74
C TRP A 24 -4.43 8.78 1.01
N ASN A 25 -3.30 8.17 1.36
CA ASN A 25 -2.86 6.93 0.73
C ASN A 25 -3.83 5.76 1.01
N MET A 26 -4.38 5.66 2.22
CA MET A 26 -5.43 4.68 2.50
C MET A 26 -6.70 4.97 1.68
N ARG A 27 -7.06 6.23 1.51
CA ARG A 27 -8.20 6.63 0.66
C ARG A 27 -7.96 6.25 -0.81
N LEU A 28 -6.72 6.37 -1.31
CA LEU A 28 -6.35 5.94 -2.67
C LEU A 28 -6.45 4.42 -2.84
N LEU A 29 -5.99 3.63 -1.88
CA LEU A 29 -6.17 2.16 -1.91
C LEU A 29 -7.66 1.80 -1.99
N LYS A 30 -8.47 2.40 -1.13
CA LYS A 30 -9.92 2.18 -1.11
C LYS A 30 -10.58 2.60 -2.41
N LEU A 31 -10.17 3.74 -2.99
CA LEU A 31 -10.69 4.23 -4.27
C LEU A 31 -10.34 3.25 -5.41
N GLY A 32 -9.11 2.76 -5.46
CA GLY A 32 -8.67 1.76 -6.44
C GLY A 32 -9.45 0.45 -6.35
N ALA A 33 -9.95 0.09 -5.16
CA ALA A 33 -10.79 -1.08 -4.93
C ALA A 33 -12.29 -0.86 -5.25
N THR A 34 -12.71 0.37 -5.57
CA THR A 34 -14.11 0.63 -5.95
C THR A 34 -14.44 0.07 -7.35
N PRO A 35 -15.72 -0.12 -7.68
CA PRO A 35 -16.14 -0.49 -9.03
C PRO A 35 -15.77 0.53 -10.12
N LEU A 36 -15.29 1.73 -9.77
CA LEU A 36 -14.87 2.75 -10.74
C LEU A 36 -13.56 2.41 -11.45
N TYR A 37 -12.71 1.60 -10.81
CA TYR A 37 -11.39 1.25 -11.32
C TYR A 37 -11.22 -0.27 -11.43
N GLN A 38 -10.25 -0.68 -12.25
CA GLN A 38 -9.67 -2.00 -12.21
C GLN A 38 -8.36 -1.93 -11.42
N PRO A 39 -8.32 -2.34 -10.14
CA PRO A 39 -7.07 -2.34 -9.39
C PRO A 39 -6.11 -3.36 -9.99
N VAL A 40 -4.85 -2.94 -10.15
CA VAL A 40 -3.75 -3.82 -10.52
C VAL A 40 -2.65 -3.62 -9.49
N ILE A 41 -2.28 -4.73 -8.84
CA ILE A 41 -1.20 -4.78 -7.87
C ILE A 41 -0.11 -5.67 -8.47
N SER A 42 1.03 -5.07 -8.77
CA SER A 42 2.19 -5.82 -9.28
C SER A 42 2.85 -6.60 -8.14
N GLN A 43 3.31 -7.82 -8.42
CA GLN A 43 4.13 -8.59 -7.47
C GLN A 43 5.41 -7.85 -7.08
N ALA A 44 6.01 -7.10 -8.03
CA ALA A 44 7.19 -6.29 -7.75
C ALA A 44 6.90 -5.17 -6.74
N VAL A 45 5.72 -4.54 -6.83
CA VAL A 45 5.28 -3.52 -5.87
C VAL A 45 5.08 -4.12 -4.47
N ILE A 46 4.47 -5.31 -4.38
CA ILE A 46 4.31 -5.98 -3.08
C ILE A 46 5.66 -6.40 -2.49
N ALA A 47 6.56 -6.94 -3.31
CA ALA A 47 7.90 -7.31 -2.85
C ALA A 47 8.69 -6.09 -2.36
N GLU A 48 8.66 -4.98 -3.11
CA GLU A 48 9.30 -3.73 -2.71
C GLU A 48 8.67 -3.15 -1.43
N PHE A 49 7.34 -3.17 -1.32
CA PHE A 49 6.64 -2.74 -0.11
C PHE A 49 7.06 -3.55 1.11
N ILE A 50 7.07 -4.89 1.02
CA ILE A 50 7.47 -5.77 2.12
C ILE A 50 8.93 -5.51 2.50
N HIS A 51 9.84 -5.42 1.51
CA HIS A 51 11.25 -5.13 1.77
C HIS A 51 11.42 -3.78 2.47
N LYS A 52 10.71 -2.74 2.00
CA LYS A 52 10.75 -1.42 2.62
C LYS A 52 10.17 -1.41 4.02
N ALA A 53 9.09 -2.14 4.27
CA ALA A 53 8.43 -2.13 5.56
C ALA A 53 9.20 -2.93 6.63
N CYS A 54 9.76 -4.08 6.26
CA CYS A 54 10.43 -5.00 7.19
C CYS A 54 11.93 -4.74 7.33
N SER A 55 12.60 -4.23 6.30
CA SER A 55 14.06 -4.08 6.30
C SER A 55 14.49 -2.61 6.26
N ASP A 56 14.08 -1.86 5.24
CA ASP A 56 14.50 -0.46 5.12
C ASP A 56 13.78 0.46 6.10
N GLY A 57 12.64 0.05 6.65
CA GLY A 57 11.75 0.95 7.39
C GLY A 57 11.16 2.08 6.55
N ILE A 58 9.98 2.54 6.96
CA ILE A 58 9.22 3.59 6.28
C ILE A 58 9.32 4.90 7.06
N GLY A 59 9.61 6.01 6.38
CA GLY A 59 9.80 7.32 6.99
C GLY A 59 11.27 7.74 7.08
N LYS A 60 11.55 8.82 7.81
CA LYS A 60 12.90 9.40 7.91
C LYS A 60 13.24 9.70 9.37
N ARG A 61 14.53 9.56 9.71
CA ARG A 61 15.11 9.94 11.02
C ARG A 61 14.29 9.31 12.18
N ALA A 62 13.89 10.13 13.17
CA ALA A 62 13.16 9.70 14.35
C ALA A 62 11.76 9.13 14.07
N ALA A 63 11.20 9.36 12.88
CA ALA A 63 9.89 8.83 12.48
C ALA A 63 9.99 7.56 11.60
N ARG A 64 11.20 7.02 11.38
CA ARG A 64 11.39 5.77 10.63
C ARG A 64 10.83 4.60 11.42
N ARG A 65 9.96 3.81 10.80
CA ARG A 65 9.30 2.65 11.40
C ARG A 65 9.62 1.38 10.63
N ILE A 66 10.07 0.36 11.34
CA ILE A 66 10.20 -1.00 10.81
C ILE A 66 9.02 -1.79 11.36
N TYR A 67 8.36 -2.53 10.49
CA TYR A 67 7.16 -3.30 10.80
C TYR A 67 7.50 -4.78 10.84
N MET A 68 6.86 -5.49 11.75
CA MET A 68 6.96 -6.94 11.85
C MET A 68 6.16 -7.62 10.73
N PRO A 69 6.55 -8.82 10.26
CA PRO A 69 5.83 -9.55 9.22
C PRO A 69 4.34 -9.73 9.51
N GLU A 70 3.96 -9.89 10.79
CA GLU A 70 2.58 -10.06 11.23
C GLU A 70 1.76 -8.79 11.03
N GLU A 71 2.34 -7.61 11.28
CA GLU A 71 1.71 -6.31 11.04
C GLU A 71 1.44 -6.10 9.54
N ILE A 72 2.40 -6.50 8.70
CA ILE A 72 2.27 -6.45 7.23
C ILE A 72 1.20 -7.41 6.75
N ALA A 73 1.17 -8.63 7.26
CA ALA A 73 0.14 -9.61 6.91
C ALA A 73 -1.26 -9.14 7.32
N LEU A 74 -1.41 -8.54 8.50
CA LEU A 74 -2.68 -7.96 8.96
C LEU A 74 -3.11 -6.80 8.07
N PHE A 75 -2.18 -5.91 7.71
CA PHE A 75 -2.46 -4.81 6.79
C PHE A 75 -2.93 -5.30 5.42
N LEU A 76 -2.23 -6.25 4.80
CA LEU A 76 -2.58 -6.78 3.48
C LEU A 76 -3.91 -7.54 3.48
N LYS A 77 -4.28 -8.21 4.60
CA LYS A 77 -5.59 -8.86 4.76
C LYS A 77 -6.74 -7.86 4.91
N ALA A 78 -6.47 -6.62 5.30
CA ALA A 78 -7.47 -5.59 5.52
C ALA A 78 -7.71 -4.70 4.28
N LEU A 79 -6.98 -4.94 3.19
CA LEU A 79 -7.16 -4.29 1.89
C LEU A 79 -8.20 -5.03 1.04
#